data_AF-A0A1H0JRA4-F1
#
_entry.id   AF-A0A1H0JRA4-F1
#
_cell.length_a   1.000
_cell.length_b   1.000
_cell.length_c   1.000
_cell.angle_alpha   90.00
_cell.angle_beta   90.00
_cell.angle_gamma   90.00
#
_symmetry.space_group_name_H-M   'P 1'
#
loop_
_entity.id
_entity.type
_entity.pdbx_description
1 polymer ?
#
loop_
_entity_poly.entity_id
_entity_poly.type
_entity_poly.pdbx_seq_one_letter_code
_entity_poly.pdbx_strand_id
1 'polypeptide(L)'
;MDNIRPLQAASASIPQFDPTTVIIRMPELEALTGYKRPTIYKRLKDDPTFPKPVPLSDSRSRGAPVGWVLAEVQEWVRKRIALRGVAA
;
A
#
# COMPACT_ATOMS: atom_id res chain seq x y z
N MET A 1 18.67 -21.38 -38.53
CA MET A 1 18.02 -22.05 -37.38
C MET A 1 18.38 -21.24 -36.15
N ASP A 2 17.70 -20.12 -36.02
CA ASP A 2 18.05 -19.02 -35.13
C ASP A 2 17.58 -19.37 -33.72
N ASN A 3 18.56 -19.69 -32.86
CA ASN A 3 18.32 -20.20 -31.53
C ASN A 3 18.24 -19.02 -30.55
N ILE A 4 17.09 -18.35 -30.50
CA ILE A 4 16.83 -17.27 -29.53
C ILE A 4 16.60 -17.90 -28.15
N ARG A 5 17.66 -17.93 -27.34
CA ARG A 5 17.54 -18.19 -25.91
C ARG A 5 16.88 -16.97 -25.25
N PRO A 6 15.74 -17.12 -24.54
CA PRO A 6 15.24 -16.03 -23.73
C PRO A 6 16.28 -15.71 -22.65
N LEU A 7 16.65 -14.43 -22.56
CA LEU A 7 17.45 -13.91 -21.46
C LEU A 7 16.63 -14.10 -20.18
N GLN A 8 16.95 -15.14 -19.41
CA GLN A 8 16.45 -15.33 -18.05
C GLN A 8 16.94 -14.14 -17.24
N ALA A 9 16.09 -13.12 -17.08
CA ALA A 9 16.36 -11.98 -16.22
C ALA A 9 16.70 -12.53 -14.83
N ALA A 10 17.90 -12.22 -14.35
CA ALA A 10 18.39 -12.61 -13.05
C ALA A 10 17.31 -12.33 -12.01
N SER A 11 16.79 -13.40 -11.40
CA SER A 11 15.85 -13.32 -10.29
C SER A 11 16.61 -12.77 -9.09
N ALA A 12 16.73 -11.45 -9.02
CA ALA A 12 17.01 -10.79 -7.76
C ALA A 12 15.90 -11.26 -6.83
N SER A 13 16.26 -12.04 -5.82
CA SER A 13 15.35 -12.54 -4.80
C SER A 13 14.85 -11.34 -4.00
N ILE A 14 13.88 -10.61 -4.55
CA ILE A 14 13.10 -9.66 -3.78
C ILE A 14 12.54 -10.49 -2.63
N PRO A 15 12.78 -10.12 -1.36
CA PRO A 15 12.17 -10.85 -0.27
C PRO A 15 10.66 -10.82 -0.48
N GLN A 16 10.09 -11.97 -0.79
CA GLN A 16 8.66 -12.16 -0.98
C GLN A 16 8.04 -12.16 0.41
N PHE A 17 7.86 -10.97 0.97
CA PHE A 17 7.13 -10.80 2.20
C PHE A 17 5.63 -10.98 1.93
N ASP A 18 4.94 -11.66 2.85
CA ASP A 18 3.49 -11.79 2.74
C ASP A 18 2.82 -10.42 2.96
N PRO A 19 2.02 -9.92 2.01
CA PRO A 19 1.44 -8.58 2.08
C PRO A 19 0.49 -8.39 3.26
N THR A 20 -0.02 -9.46 3.86
CA THR A 20 -0.87 -9.41 5.06
C THR A 20 -0.06 -9.19 6.34
N THR A 21 1.25 -9.46 6.30
CA THR A 21 2.18 -9.28 7.43
C THR A 21 3.11 -8.07 7.29
N VAL A 22 3.07 -7.39 6.15
CA VAL A 22 3.91 -6.22 5.89
C VAL A 22 3.20 -4.94 6.33
N ILE A 23 3.89 -4.15 7.15
CA ILE A 23 3.45 -2.81 7.52
C ILE A 23 4.28 -1.77 6.76
N ILE A 24 3.59 -0.95 5.97
CA ILE A 24 4.20 0.15 5.22
C ILE A 24 4.12 1.47 5.96
N ARG A 25 5.04 2.39 5.62
CA ARG A 25 5.07 3.74 6.19
C ARG A 25 4.44 4.76 5.24
N MET A 26 4.31 6.00 5.72
CA MET A 26 3.67 7.09 4.96
C MET A 26 4.20 7.25 3.52
N PRO A 27 5.52 7.24 3.24
CA PRO A 27 6.02 7.41 1.87
C PRO A 27 5.54 6.32 0.90
N GLU A 28 5.47 5.08 1.37
CA GLU A 28 4.96 3.96 0.57
C GLU A 28 3.45 4.04 0.40
N LEU A 29 2.71 4.44 1.44
CA LEU A 29 1.27 4.68 1.34
C LEU A 29 0.96 5.77 0.30
N GLU A 30 1.75 6.85 0.27
CA GLU A 30 1.64 7.91 -0.74
C GLU A 30 1.94 7.36 -2.15
N ALA A 31 2.96 6.50 -2.29
CA ALA A 31 3.30 5.89 -3.57
C ALA A 31 2.21 4.93 -4.08
N LEU A 32 1.62 4.11 -3.20
CA LEU A 32 0.61 3.12 -3.57
C LEU A 32 -0.77 3.74 -3.84
N THR A 33 -1.16 4.74 -3.04
CA THR A 33 -2.48 5.39 -3.19
C THR A 33 -2.46 6.55 -4.18
N GLY A 34 -1.28 7.11 -4.50
CA GLY A 34 -1.11 8.32 -5.30
C GLY A 34 -1.50 9.62 -4.56
N TYR A 35 -1.93 9.53 -3.30
CA TYR A 35 -2.29 10.69 -2.50
C TYR A 35 -1.10 11.27 -1.75
N LYS A 36 -1.15 12.58 -1.51
CA LYS A 36 -0.22 13.26 -0.61
C LYS A 36 -0.73 13.23 0.82
N ARG A 37 0.19 13.37 1.78
CA ARG A 37 -0.09 13.35 3.23
C ARG A 37 -1.35 14.12 3.66
N PRO A 38 -1.62 15.37 3.22
CA PRO A 38 -2.81 16.11 3.66
C PRO A 38 -4.12 15.41 3.27
N THR A 39 -4.17 14.85 2.06
CA THR A 39 -5.33 14.11 1.56
C THR A 39 -5.53 12.79 2.29
N ILE A 40 -4.44 12.11 2.66
CA ILE A 40 -4.49 10.88 3.47
C ILE A 40 -5.08 11.18 4.84
N TYR A 41 -4.62 12.24 5.53
CA TYR A 41 -5.20 12.63 6.82
C TYR A 41 -6.69 12.99 6.71
N LYS A 42 -7.11 13.63 5.62
CA LYS A 42 -8.53 13.90 5.36
C LYS A 42 -9.32 12.61 5.16
N ARG A 43 -8.82 11.68 4.34
CA ARG A 43 -9.44 10.36 4.12
C ARG A 43 -9.54 9.54 5.40
N LEU A 44 -8.52 9.55 6.25
CA LEU A 44 -8.55 8.87 7.55
C LEU A 44 -9.68 9.35 8.46
N LYS A 45 -10.13 10.60 8.30
CA LYS A 45 -11.25 11.16 9.05
C LYS A 45 -12.60 10.91 8.36
N ASP A 46 -12.65 11.10 7.04
CA ASP A 46 -13.91 11.17 6.29
C ASP A 46 -14.33 9.83 5.68
N ASP A 47 -13.40 8.91 5.46
CA ASP A 47 -13.63 7.65 4.74
C ASP A 47 -13.39 6.42 5.64
N PRO A 48 -14.45 5.76 6.12
CA PRO A 48 -14.32 4.56 6.97
C PRO A 48 -13.76 3.35 6.22
N THR A 49 -13.72 3.37 4.88
CA THR A 49 -13.18 2.29 4.05
C THR A 49 -11.67 2.42 3.85
N PHE A 50 -11.07 3.57 4.20
CA PHE A 50 -9.65 3.79 4.06
C PHE A 50 -8.85 2.95 5.08
N PRO A 51 -7.68 2.38 4.71
CA PRO A 51 -6.87 1.56 5.61
C PRO A 51 -6.53 2.28 6.91
N LYS A 52 -6.71 1.58 8.04
CA LYS A 52 -6.52 2.16 9.37
C LYS A 52 -5.04 2.10 9.78
N PRO A 53 -4.55 3.12 10.52
CA PRO A 53 -3.18 3.13 10.99
C PRO A 53 -2.99 2.13 12.14
N VAL A 54 -1.91 1.36 12.07
CA VAL A 54 -1.43 0.45 13.12
C VAL A 54 -0.33 1.17 13.92
N PRO A 55 -0.50 1.37 15.24
CA PRO A 55 0.56 1.89 16.10
C PRO A 55 1.78 0.96 16.12
N LEU A 56 2.99 1.51 15.94
CA LEU A 56 4.24 0.74 15.99
C LEU A 56 4.99 0.85 17.32
N SER A 57 4.42 1.57 18.29
CA SER A 57 4.99 1.77 19.61
C SER A 57 3.87 1.78 20.65
N ASP A 58 4.19 1.36 21.88
CA ASP A 58 3.27 1.39 23.03
C ASP A 58 2.93 2.81 23.49
N SER A 59 3.70 3.81 23.03
CA SER A 59 3.45 5.21 23.36
C SER A 59 2.23 5.76 22.60
N ARG A 60 1.25 6.28 23.35
CA ARG A 60 0.09 7.03 22.79
C ARG A 60 0.37 8.52 22.62
N SER A 61 1.63 8.95 22.72
CA SER A 61 2.01 10.34 22.55
C SER A 61 1.67 10.85 21.14
N ARG A 62 1.36 12.15 21.03
CA ARG A 62 1.21 12.80 19.73
C ARG A 62 2.52 12.67 18.96
N GLY A 63 2.47 12.03 17.80
CA GLY A 63 3.64 11.76 16.96
C GLY A 63 4.21 10.35 17.09
N ALA A 64 3.60 9.46 17.88
CA ALA A 64 3.98 8.05 17.89
C ALA A 64 3.94 7.47 16.46
N PRO A 65 4.92 6.63 16.10
CA PRO A 65 5.01 6.09 14.75
C PRO A 65 3.81 5.18 14.44
N VAL A 66 3.18 5.39 13.27
CA VAL A 66 2.09 4.53 12.77
C VAL A 66 2.35 4.04 11.34
N GLY A 67 1.93 2.82 11.04
CA GLY A 67 2.02 2.24 9.70
C GLY A 67 0.68 1.69 9.22
N TRP A 68 0.65 1.07 8.04
CA TRP A 68 -0.56 0.47 7.45
C TRP A 68 -0.25 -0.92 6.90
N VAL A 69 -1.22 -1.83 6.96
CA VAL A 69 -1.04 -3.17 6.40
C VAL A 69 -1.06 -3.09 4.87
N LEU A 70 -0.04 -3.64 4.21
CA LEU A 70 0.12 -3.57 2.76
C LEU A 70 -1.10 -4.19 2.04
N ALA A 71 -1.57 -5.35 2.49
CA ALA A 71 -2.73 -6.02 1.91
C ALA A 71 -4.00 -5.15 1.95
N GLU A 72 -4.28 -4.46 3.06
CA GLU A 72 -5.44 -3.57 3.19
C GLU A 72 -5.34 -2.38 2.23
N VAL A 73 -4.15 -1.80 2.10
CA VAL A 73 -3.88 -0.68 1.18
C VAL A 73 -4.08 -1.13 -0.26
N GLN A 74 -3.51 -2.26 -0.65
CA GLN A 74 -3.69 -2.82 -2.00
C GLN A 74 -5.16 -3.16 -2.28
N GLU A 75 -5.87 -3.71 -1.31
CA GLU A 75 -7.30 -4.00 -1.45
C GLU A 75 -8.12 -2.72 -1.66
N TRP A 76 -7.85 -1.68 -0.87
CA TRP A 76 -8.49 -0.39 -1.05
C TRP A 76 -8.21 0.18 -2.45
N VAL A 77 -6.96 0.11 -2.93
CA VAL A 77 -6.60 0.54 -4.29
C VAL A 77 -7.36 -0.29 -5.34
N ARG A 78 -7.44 -1.62 -5.19
CA ARG A 78 -8.22 -2.49 -6.09
C ARG A 78 -9.70 -2.09 -6.12
N LYS A 79 -10.31 -1.82 -4.96
CA LYS A 79 -11.69 -1.33 -4.86
C LYS A 79 -11.86 0.00 -5.60
N ARG A 80 -10.94 0.95 -5.43
CA ARG A 80 -10.94 2.24 -6.16
C ARG A 80 -10.85 2.05 -7.66
N ILE A 81 -10.01 1.11 -8.11
CA ILE A 81 -9.90 0.75 -9.53
C ILE A 81 -11.19 0.12 -10.04
N ALA A 82 -11.82 -0.78 -9.29
CA ALA A 82 -13.09 -1.41 -9.68
C ALA A 82 -14.23 -0.39 -9.79
N LEU A 83 -14.30 0.57 -8.85
CA LEU A 83 -15.29 1.65 -8.86
C LEU A 83 -15.20 2.56 -10.10
N ARG A 84 -14.03 2.62 -10.78
CA ARG A 84 -13.89 3.38 -12.03
C ARG A 84 -14.84 2.89 -13.13
N GLY A 85 -15.16 1.59 -13.14
CA GLY A 85 -15.95 0.94 -14.18
C GLY A 85 -17.44 0.83 -13.88
N VAL A 86 -17.87 1.23 -12.67
CA VAL A 86 -19.29 1.21 -12.25
C VAL A 86 -19.93 2.59 -12.41
N ALA A 87 -19.13 3.64 -12.65
CA ALA A 87 -19.61 5.00 -12.91
C ALA A 87 -19.80 5.29 -14.41
N ALA A 88 -20.43 4.36 -15.14
CA ALA A 88 -20.86 4.53 -16.52
C ALA A 88 -22.38 4.31 -16.61
#